data_AF-A0A949NC45-F1
#
_entry.id   AF-A0A949NC45-F1
#
_cell.length_a   1.000
_cell.length_b   1.000
_cell.length_c   1.000
_cell.angle_alpha   90.00
_cell.angle_beta   90.00
_cell.angle_gamma   90.00
#
_symmetry.space_group_name_H-M   'P 1'
#
loop_
_entity.id
_entity.type
_entity.pdbx_description
1 polymer ?
#
loop_
_entity_poly.entity_id
_entity_poly.type
_entity_poly.pdbx_seq_one_letter_code
_entity_poly.pdbx_strand_id
1 'polypeptide(L)'
;MSKLFSTILIIALISGVFAGCGGKVEENYQMVTLREAGHAGITSPGYKFGIDSPEFIAVKGNIGMVREGNLIEFFTGEDLENKVKMVEGKKFVAGVIKSFTPRVHFSVDFFAMGSDTIRIGEAGYAEFPTLLRGFDEGNFEEIDIALVDHSTRMLKNIYDTQFKIEDAKLSWEEIQDAKGETIWAYMLTFPKVRFIVDMDELDPGMELLLVALINENLLLTGGISYGGMPSASEFPRSYRNNTKIGGVVKLEYVKYAGDICPIIQ
;
A
#
# COMPACT_ATOMS: atom_id res chain seq x y z
N MET A 1 43.22 14.02 13.05
CA MET A 1 41.75 14.13 13.14
C MET A 1 41.14 12.97 12.37
N SER A 2 40.81 11.88 13.07
CA SER A 2 40.14 10.71 12.50
C SER A 2 38.67 10.74 12.87
N LYS A 3 37.80 10.62 11.87
CA LYS A 3 36.40 10.17 12.04
C LYS A 3 36.16 9.08 11.01
N LEU A 4 36.75 7.92 11.29
CA LEU A 4 36.30 6.64 10.75
C LEU A 4 35.03 6.28 11.53
N PHE A 5 33.86 6.57 10.96
CA PHE A 5 32.63 5.99 11.47
C PHE A 5 32.60 4.52 11.09
N SER A 6 32.79 3.73 12.14
CA SER A 6 32.70 2.28 12.21
C SER A 6 31.27 1.82 11.94
N THR A 7 30.97 1.42 10.70
CA THR A 7 29.83 0.54 10.41
C THR A 7 30.31 -0.89 10.59
N ILE A 8 29.99 -1.50 11.73
CA ILE A 8 30.27 -2.92 11.98
C ILE A 8 29.28 -3.73 11.15
N LEU A 9 29.76 -4.28 10.05
CA LEU A 9 29.06 -5.23 9.19
C LEU A 9 29.04 -6.59 9.91
N ILE A 10 27.90 -6.98 10.48
CA ILE A 10 27.74 -8.33 11.04
C ILE A 10 27.22 -9.24 9.93
N ILE A 11 28.14 -9.86 9.18
CA ILE A 11 27.81 -10.94 8.24
C ILE A 11 27.63 -12.23 9.06
N ALA A 12 26.40 -12.65 9.29
CA ALA A 12 26.09 -13.98 9.82
C ALA A 12 25.37 -14.79 8.73
N LEU A 13 26.02 -15.84 8.23
CA LEU A 13 25.34 -16.88 7.47
C LEU A 13 24.50 -17.72 8.45
N ILE A 14 23.20 -17.86 8.19
CA ILE A 14 22.37 -18.78 8.99
C ILE A 14 22.74 -20.20 8.59
N SER A 15 23.57 -20.83 9.42
CA SER A 15 23.72 -22.28 9.49
C SER A 15 23.23 -22.86 10.82
N GLY A 16 22.83 -22.02 11.78
CA GLY A 16 22.65 -22.43 13.18
C GLY A 16 21.27 -22.28 13.83
N VAL A 17 20.29 -21.62 13.21
CA VAL A 17 18.97 -21.42 13.86
C VAL A 17 18.04 -22.65 13.75
N PHE A 18 18.41 -23.64 12.94
CA PHE A 18 17.60 -24.84 12.65
C PHE A 18 18.21 -26.15 13.20
N ALA A 19 18.89 -26.10 14.35
CA ALA A 19 19.28 -27.32 15.09
C ALA A 19 18.11 -27.85 15.94
N GLY A 20 16.95 -28.04 15.31
CA GLY A 20 15.78 -28.72 15.87
C GLY A 20 15.18 -29.57 14.75
N CYS A 21 15.16 -30.88 14.93
CA CYS A 21 14.90 -31.87 13.89
C CYS A 21 13.54 -31.64 13.17
N GLY A 22 13.56 -31.04 11.98
CA GLY A 22 12.36 -30.83 11.17
C GLY A 22 12.51 -29.80 10.05
N GLY A 23 13.28 -30.14 9.00
CA GLY A 23 13.32 -29.38 7.75
C GLY A 23 14.48 -28.40 7.64
N LYS A 24 15.51 -28.77 6.86
CA LYS A 24 16.63 -27.89 6.52
C LYS A 24 16.11 -26.72 5.69
N VAL A 25 16.15 -25.50 6.23
CA VAL A 25 16.18 -24.27 5.43
C VAL A 25 17.55 -24.23 4.76
N GLU A 26 17.57 -24.11 3.42
CA GLU A 26 18.78 -24.22 2.62
C GLU A 26 19.82 -23.14 2.99
N GLU A 27 21.08 -23.57 3.08
CA GLU A 27 22.26 -22.91 3.69
C GLU A 27 22.75 -21.60 3.02
N ASN A 28 21.95 -20.91 2.20
CA ASN A 28 22.43 -19.84 1.31
C ASN A 28 21.85 -18.43 1.57
N TYR A 29 21.17 -18.22 2.69
CA TYR A 29 20.57 -16.92 3.05
C TYR A 29 21.52 -16.07 3.89
N GLN A 30 21.90 -14.89 3.39
CA GLN A 30 22.71 -13.93 4.12
C GLN A 30 21.81 -13.01 4.95
N MET A 31 22.03 -12.93 6.26
CA MET A 31 21.30 -11.98 7.10
C MET A 31 21.77 -10.55 6.85
N VAL A 32 20.82 -9.67 6.59
CA VAL A 32 21.04 -8.26 6.30
C VAL A 32 19.82 -7.46 6.74
N THR A 33 20.02 -6.16 6.93
CA THR A 33 18.92 -5.19 7.02
C THR A 33 18.29 -4.94 5.64
N LEU A 34 17.09 -4.38 5.61
CA LEU A 34 16.43 -4.05 4.34
C LEU A 34 17.26 -3.02 3.55
N ARG A 35 17.84 -2.03 4.24
CA ARG A 35 18.71 -1.02 3.63
C ARG A 35 19.99 -1.58 3.04
N GLU A 36 20.60 -2.57 3.69
CA GLU A 36 21.76 -3.28 3.16
C GLU A 36 21.39 -4.09 1.92
N ALA A 37 20.28 -4.83 1.97
CA ALA A 37 19.77 -5.60 0.85
C ALA A 37 19.42 -4.71 -0.36
N GLY A 38 18.87 -3.52 -0.12
CA GLY A 38 18.51 -2.53 -1.15
C GLY A 38 19.70 -1.85 -1.82
N HIS A 39 20.82 -1.68 -1.11
CA HIS A 39 21.96 -0.88 -1.58
C HIS A 39 22.65 -1.40 -2.85
N ALA A 40 23.15 -0.47 -3.67
CA ALA A 40 23.84 -0.73 -4.94
C ALA A 40 25.19 -1.47 -4.81
N GLY A 41 25.64 -1.81 -3.59
CA GLY A 41 26.84 -2.64 -3.37
C GLY A 41 26.57 -4.15 -3.47
N ILE A 42 25.30 -4.57 -3.37
CA ILE A 42 24.89 -5.97 -3.49
C ILE A 42 24.04 -6.10 -4.77
N THR A 43 24.75 -6.17 -5.90
CA THR A 43 24.23 -5.87 -7.24
C THR A 43 23.71 -7.06 -8.05
N SER A 44 23.74 -8.27 -7.52
CA SER A 44 23.48 -9.44 -8.35
C SER A 44 22.04 -9.93 -8.14
N PRO A 45 21.19 -9.93 -9.19
CA PRO A 45 19.90 -10.62 -9.17
C PRO A 45 20.04 -12.07 -8.70
N GLY A 46 19.06 -12.56 -7.94
CA GLY A 46 19.08 -13.94 -7.43
C GLY A 46 19.83 -14.14 -6.11
N TYR A 47 20.38 -13.07 -5.51
CA TYR A 47 20.94 -13.14 -4.16
C TYR A 47 19.84 -13.34 -3.11
N LYS A 48 20.12 -14.26 -2.19
CA LYS A 48 19.23 -14.71 -1.11
C LYS A 48 19.56 -13.99 0.19
N PHE A 49 18.60 -13.24 0.72
CA PHE A 49 18.73 -12.46 1.95
C PHE A 49 17.75 -12.93 3.00
N GLY A 50 18.21 -13.04 4.24
CA GLY A 50 17.32 -13.18 5.38
C GLY A 50 17.13 -11.81 6.01
N ILE A 51 15.88 -11.37 6.15
CA ILE A 51 15.52 -10.10 6.77
C ILE A 51 14.80 -10.42 8.07
N ASP A 52 15.34 -9.94 9.19
CA ASP A 52 14.79 -10.17 10.53
C ASP A 52 13.59 -9.25 10.76
N SER A 53 12.42 -9.85 10.97
CA SER A 53 11.14 -9.20 11.27
C SER A 53 10.86 -7.94 10.44
N PRO A 54 10.77 -8.06 9.10
CA PRO A 54 10.41 -6.92 8.25
C PRO A 54 9.05 -6.32 8.64
N GLU A 55 8.98 -4.99 8.67
CA GLU A 55 7.76 -4.24 8.98
C GLU A 55 6.91 -4.07 7.72
N PHE A 56 5.88 -4.91 7.56
CA PHE A 56 4.88 -4.74 6.51
C PHE A 56 3.92 -3.60 6.88
N ILE A 57 3.96 -2.51 6.12
CA ILE A 57 3.05 -1.37 6.29
C ILE A 57 1.76 -1.53 5.48
N ALA A 58 1.79 -2.34 4.42
CA ALA A 58 0.62 -2.72 3.65
C ALA A 58 0.86 -4.05 2.95
N VAL A 59 -0.19 -4.86 2.81
CA VAL A 59 -0.16 -6.08 2.01
C VAL A 59 -1.51 -6.24 1.32
N LYS A 60 -1.48 -6.55 0.02
CA LYS A 60 -2.68 -6.82 -0.77
C LYS A 60 -2.37 -7.92 -1.77
N GLY A 61 -3.11 -9.02 -1.72
CA GLY A 61 -2.87 -10.18 -2.58
C GLY A 61 -1.42 -10.68 -2.49
N ASN A 62 -0.68 -10.57 -3.59
CA ASN A 62 0.68 -11.11 -3.73
C ASN A 62 1.80 -10.07 -3.51
N ILE A 63 1.47 -8.84 -3.13
CA ILE A 63 2.44 -7.75 -2.94
C ILE A 63 2.30 -7.13 -1.55
N GLY A 64 3.43 -6.80 -0.94
CA GLY A 64 3.51 -6.09 0.32
C GLY A 64 4.52 -4.95 0.25
N MET A 65 4.23 -3.86 0.95
CA MET A 65 5.16 -2.76 1.20
C MET A 65 5.82 -2.98 2.54
N VAL A 66 7.15 -3.00 2.54
CA VAL A 66 7.97 -3.21 3.74
C VAL A 66 8.79 -1.95 4.00
N ARG A 67 8.83 -1.52 5.26
CA ARG A 67 9.52 -0.32 5.69
C ARG A 67 10.75 -0.62 6.54
N GLU A 68 11.79 0.20 6.36
CA GLU A 68 12.90 0.34 7.30
C GLU A 68 13.30 1.83 7.43
N GLY A 69 12.74 2.50 8.44
CA GLY A 69 12.88 3.95 8.60
C GLY A 69 12.22 4.69 7.44
N ASN A 70 12.99 5.47 6.68
CA ASN A 70 12.49 6.19 5.50
C ASN A 70 12.59 5.39 4.18
N LEU A 71 13.05 4.15 4.23
CA LEU A 71 13.13 3.26 3.08
C LEU A 71 11.85 2.43 2.98
N ILE A 72 11.27 2.36 1.78
CA ILE A 72 10.15 1.48 1.45
C ILE A 72 10.60 0.59 0.30
N GLU A 73 10.42 -0.72 0.46
CA GLU A 73 10.70 -1.72 -0.57
C GLU A 73 9.48 -2.61 -0.76
N PHE A 74 9.38 -3.25 -1.92
CA PHE A 74 8.29 -4.15 -2.22
C PHE A 74 8.70 -5.60 -2.02
N PHE A 75 7.83 -6.36 -1.35
CA PHE A 75 7.93 -7.80 -1.19
C PHE A 75 6.84 -8.45 -2.03
N THR A 76 7.17 -9.52 -2.75
CA THR A 76 6.21 -10.28 -3.56
C THR A 76 6.22 -11.74 -3.18
N GLY A 77 5.07 -12.40 -3.25
CA GLY A 77 4.96 -13.82 -2.98
C GLY A 77 3.54 -14.33 -3.20
N GLU A 78 3.39 -15.63 -3.45
CA GLU A 78 2.08 -16.27 -3.57
C GLU A 78 1.31 -16.15 -2.25
N ASP A 79 0.08 -15.65 -2.32
CA ASP A 79 -0.85 -15.55 -1.18
C ASP A 79 -0.26 -14.73 -0.01
N LEU A 80 0.63 -13.77 -0.33
CA LEU A 80 1.43 -13.05 0.65
C LEU A 80 0.57 -12.39 1.73
N GLU A 81 -0.59 -11.82 1.37
CA GLU A 81 -1.53 -11.21 2.31
C GLU A 81 -1.95 -12.17 3.44
N ASN A 82 -2.31 -13.41 3.11
CA ASN A 82 -2.71 -14.38 4.13
C ASN A 82 -1.50 -14.92 4.89
N LYS A 83 -0.34 -15.10 4.24
CA LYS A 83 0.88 -15.55 4.90
C LYS A 83 1.41 -14.53 5.91
N VAL A 84 1.32 -13.24 5.62
CA VAL A 84 1.72 -12.18 6.55
C VAL A 84 0.82 -12.19 7.80
N LYS A 85 -0.50 -12.35 7.63
CA LYS A 85 -1.44 -12.48 8.77
C LYS A 85 -1.08 -13.64 9.72
N MET A 86 -0.47 -14.71 9.22
CA MET A 86 -0.05 -15.85 10.07
C MET A 86 1.14 -15.53 11.00
N VAL A 87 1.97 -14.56 10.60
CA VAL A 87 3.18 -14.15 11.32
C VAL A 87 3.05 -12.78 12.01
N GLU A 88 1.91 -12.12 11.83
CA GLU A 88 1.61 -10.83 12.43
C GLU A 88 1.78 -10.83 13.96
N GLY A 89 2.45 -9.81 14.48
CA GLY A 89 2.76 -9.67 15.90
C GLY A 89 3.84 -10.64 16.43
N LYS A 90 4.45 -11.46 15.58
CA LYS A 90 5.49 -12.44 15.96
C LYS A 90 6.85 -12.03 15.40
N LYS A 91 7.92 -12.55 16.01
CA LYS A 91 9.26 -12.47 15.44
C LYS A 91 9.44 -13.58 14.40
N PHE A 92 9.93 -13.22 13.22
CA PHE A 92 10.15 -14.14 12.11
C PHE A 92 11.26 -13.63 11.20
N VAL A 93 11.91 -14.53 10.47
CA VAL A 93 12.85 -14.17 9.41
C VAL A 93 12.16 -14.37 8.06
N ALA A 94 12.18 -13.35 7.21
CA ALA A 94 11.78 -13.49 5.81
C ALA A 94 12.98 -13.88 4.97
N GLY A 95 12.94 -15.06 4.36
CA GLY A 95 13.88 -15.45 3.32
C GLY A 95 13.41 -14.85 2.00
N VAL A 96 14.21 -13.96 1.41
CA VAL A 96 13.87 -13.25 0.17
C VAL A 96 14.96 -13.33 -0.89
N ILE A 97 14.56 -13.23 -2.15
CA ILE A 97 15.42 -13.13 -3.32
C ILE A 97 15.26 -11.74 -3.93
N LYS A 98 16.36 -11.02 -4.15
CA LYS A 98 16.31 -9.71 -4.81
C LYS A 98 16.09 -9.88 -6.32
N SER A 99 15.06 -9.20 -6.80
CA SER A 99 14.58 -9.21 -8.18
C SER A 99 14.54 -7.77 -8.73
N PHE A 100 14.69 -7.61 -10.04
CA PHE A 100 14.84 -6.28 -10.68
C PHE A 100 13.77 -5.96 -11.73
N THR A 101 12.92 -6.94 -12.08
CA THR A 101 11.89 -6.80 -13.11
C THR A 101 10.51 -6.99 -12.48
N PRO A 102 9.53 -6.09 -12.70
CA PRO A 102 9.60 -4.87 -13.53
C PRO A 102 10.36 -3.72 -12.85
N ARG A 103 10.66 -3.84 -11.55
CA ARG A 103 11.48 -2.93 -10.75
C ARG A 103 12.18 -3.69 -9.64
N VAL A 104 13.05 -3.01 -8.89
CA VAL A 104 13.70 -3.60 -7.70
C VAL A 104 12.63 -3.98 -6.68
N HIS A 105 12.64 -5.24 -6.25
CA HIS A 105 11.76 -5.80 -5.23
C HIS A 105 12.37 -7.10 -4.66
N PHE A 106 11.70 -7.68 -3.66
CA PHE A 106 12.12 -8.90 -2.98
C PHE A 106 11.05 -9.99 -3.11
N SER A 107 11.36 -11.06 -3.84
CA SER A 107 10.51 -12.26 -3.90
C SER A 107 10.69 -13.06 -2.62
N VAL A 108 9.62 -13.38 -1.91
CA VAL A 108 9.67 -14.07 -0.62
C VAL A 108 9.57 -15.58 -0.83
N ASP A 109 10.58 -16.33 -0.36
CA ASP A 109 10.58 -17.80 -0.40
C ASP A 109 9.89 -18.41 0.83
N PHE A 110 10.04 -17.78 2.00
CA PHE A 110 9.44 -18.25 3.25
C PHE A 110 9.42 -17.20 4.36
N PHE A 111 8.58 -17.45 5.36
CA PHE A 111 8.72 -16.91 6.71
C PHE A 111 9.11 -18.01 7.70
N ALA A 112 10.17 -17.79 8.47
CA ALA A 112 10.66 -18.72 9.48
C ALA A 112 10.44 -18.15 10.90
N MET A 113 9.76 -18.91 11.75
CA MET A 113 9.42 -18.58 13.12
C MET A 113 9.91 -19.68 14.06
N GLY A 114 11.13 -19.55 14.58
CA GLY A 114 11.74 -20.61 15.37
C GLY A 114 11.88 -21.90 14.54
N SER A 115 11.16 -22.96 14.92
CA SER A 115 11.12 -24.23 14.18
C SER A 115 10.12 -24.26 13.02
N ASP A 116 9.17 -23.33 12.97
CA ASP A 116 8.12 -23.34 11.96
C ASP A 116 8.56 -22.57 10.71
N THR A 117 8.25 -23.11 9.53
CA THR A 117 8.53 -22.44 8.25
C THR A 117 7.27 -22.42 7.41
N ILE A 118 6.83 -21.22 7.06
CA ILE A 118 5.74 -20.98 6.11
C ILE A 118 6.38 -20.74 4.75
N ARG A 119 6.21 -21.67 3.81
CA ARG A 119 6.68 -21.49 2.43
C ARG A 119 5.79 -20.51 1.69
N ILE A 120 6.41 -19.65 0.91
CA ILE A 120 5.77 -18.66 0.05
C ILE A 120 6.25 -18.96 -1.36
N GLY A 121 5.29 -19.21 -2.26
CA GLY A 121 5.58 -19.48 -3.67
C GLY A 121 5.90 -18.19 -4.44
N GLU A 122 6.23 -18.34 -5.71
CA GLU A 122 6.36 -17.18 -6.60
C GLU A 122 4.98 -16.54 -6.83
N ALA A 123 4.91 -15.21 -6.77
CA ALA A 123 3.66 -14.46 -6.96
C ALA A 123 2.98 -14.68 -8.33
N GLY A 124 3.68 -15.21 -9.33
CA GLY A 124 3.24 -15.34 -10.72
C GLY A 124 3.13 -13.98 -11.42
N TYR A 125 2.20 -13.15 -10.97
CA TYR A 125 1.99 -11.76 -11.40
C TYR A 125 1.80 -10.88 -10.17
N ALA A 126 2.61 -9.82 -10.05
CA ALA A 126 2.51 -8.83 -8.99
C ALA A 126 2.32 -7.45 -9.63
N GLU A 127 1.22 -6.79 -9.26
CA GLU A 127 0.87 -5.46 -9.75
C GLU A 127 1.42 -4.41 -8.79
N PHE A 128 2.51 -3.75 -9.21
CA PHE A 128 3.14 -2.70 -8.42
C PHE A 128 2.42 -1.37 -8.64
N PRO A 129 2.37 -0.49 -7.63
CA PRO A 129 1.90 0.87 -7.83
C PRO A 129 2.69 1.56 -8.95
N THR A 130 1.99 2.25 -9.83
CA THR A 130 2.64 3.03 -10.89
C THR A 130 3.37 4.21 -10.27
N LEU A 131 4.61 4.45 -10.71
CA LEU A 131 5.38 5.64 -10.34
C LEU A 131 5.73 6.38 -11.64
N LEU A 132 5.14 7.56 -11.86
CA LEU A 132 5.45 8.39 -13.02
C LEU A 132 6.24 9.63 -12.62
N ARG A 133 7.37 9.83 -13.30
CA ARG A 133 8.07 11.12 -13.28
C ARG A 133 7.47 12.01 -14.35
N GLY A 134 7.05 13.21 -13.97
CA GLY A 134 6.49 14.21 -14.91
C GLY A 134 5.00 14.03 -15.20
N PHE A 135 4.23 13.45 -14.28
CA PHE A 135 2.76 13.49 -14.34
C PHE A 135 2.28 14.95 -14.35
N ASP A 136 1.41 15.30 -15.30
CA ASP A 136 0.90 16.66 -15.45
C ASP A 136 -0.32 16.89 -14.55
N GLU A 137 -0.09 17.51 -13.40
CA GLU A 137 -1.14 17.94 -12.48
C GLU A 137 -1.93 19.17 -12.99
N GLY A 138 -1.52 19.79 -14.10
CA GLY A 138 -2.10 21.03 -14.61
C GLY A 138 -3.55 20.92 -15.08
N ASN A 139 -4.03 19.71 -15.35
CA ASN A 139 -5.42 19.45 -15.75
C ASN A 139 -6.38 19.35 -14.55
N PHE A 140 -5.88 19.40 -13.32
CA PHE A 140 -6.69 19.33 -12.10
C PHE A 140 -6.94 20.71 -11.52
N GLU A 141 -8.21 21.05 -11.36
CA GLU A 141 -8.63 22.32 -10.77
C GLU A 141 -8.25 22.41 -9.28
N GLU A 142 -7.99 23.63 -8.82
CA GLU A 142 -7.81 23.92 -7.40
C GLU A 142 -9.14 24.36 -6.81
N ILE A 143 -9.72 23.50 -5.97
CA ILE A 143 -10.99 23.75 -5.30
C ILE A 143 -10.75 23.79 -3.80
N ASP A 144 -11.34 24.78 -3.13
CA ASP A 144 -11.39 24.79 -1.66
C ASP A 144 -12.39 23.73 -1.17
N ILE A 145 -11.89 22.51 -0.99
CA ILE A 145 -12.65 21.35 -0.56
C ILE A 145 -13.28 21.54 0.83
N ALA A 146 -12.75 22.45 1.66
CA ALA A 146 -13.31 22.77 2.97
C ALA A 146 -14.61 23.58 2.87
N LEU A 147 -14.89 24.18 1.71
CA LEU A 147 -16.16 24.84 1.41
C LEU A 147 -17.20 23.91 0.79
N VAL A 148 -16.77 22.79 0.21
CA VAL A 148 -17.67 21.79 -0.39
C VAL A 148 -18.40 21.02 0.71
N ASP A 149 -19.72 20.92 0.60
CA ASP A 149 -20.57 20.11 1.47
C ASP A 149 -21.37 19.08 0.67
N HIS A 150 -22.13 18.22 1.36
CA HIS A 150 -22.95 17.18 0.75
C HIS A 150 -24.24 17.71 0.07
N SER A 151 -24.44 19.03 -0.02
CA SER A 151 -25.66 19.60 -0.58
C SER A 151 -25.66 19.58 -2.11
N THR A 152 -26.85 19.47 -2.70
CA THR A 152 -27.00 19.46 -4.15
C THR A 152 -26.48 20.71 -4.84
N ARG A 153 -26.56 21.85 -4.16
CA ARG A 153 -26.06 23.11 -4.71
C ARG A 153 -24.54 23.12 -4.85
N MET A 154 -23.82 22.67 -3.81
CA MET A 154 -22.36 22.69 -3.82
C MET A 154 -21.79 21.62 -4.75
N LEU A 155 -22.33 20.41 -4.69
CA LEU A 155 -21.87 19.29 -5.51
C LEU A 155 -22.11 19.51 -7.01
N LYS A 156 -23.14 20.28 -7.39
CA LYS A 156 -23.36 20.67 -8.79
C LYS A 156 -22.22 21.54 -9.34
N ASN A 157 -21.53 22.30 -8.50
CA ASN A 157 -20.43 23.17 -8.94
C ASN A 157 -19.15 22.40 -9.26
N ILE A 158 -19.03 21.15 -8.79
CA ILE A 158 -17.87 20.29 -9.00
C ILE A 158 -18.21 19.07 -9.86
N TYR A 159 -19.41 19.06 -10.44
CA TYR A 159 -19.90 17.97 -11.30
C TYR A 159 -19.05 17.88 -12.57
N ASP A 160 -18.66 16.65 -12.94
CA ASP A 160 -17.77 16.36 -14.08
C ASP A 160 -16.45 17.14 -14.02
N THR A 161 -15.98 17.46 -12.81
CA THR A 161 -14.73 18.20 -12.58
C THR A 161 -13.65 17.26 -12.04
N GLN A 162 -12.41 17.47 -12.49
CA GLN A 162 -11.22 16.87 -11.92
C GLN A 162 -10.53 17.92 -11.06
N PHE A 163 -10.27 17.61 -9.80
CA PHE A 163 -9.68 18.59 -8.88
C PHE A 163 -8.71 17.95 -7.89
N LYS A 164 -7.80 18.79 -7.39
CA LYS A 164 -6.81 18.41 -6.39
C LYS A 164 -7.46 18.31 -5.02
N ILE A 165 -7.02 17.33 -4.25
CA ILE A 165 -7.37 17.16 -2.85
C ILE A 165 -6.11 17.17 -2.00
N GLU A 166 -6.20 17.85 -0.87
CA GLU A 166 -5.16 17.92 0.14
C GLU A 166 -5.74 17.47 1.48
N ASP A 167 -4.91 16.81 2.28
CA ASP A 167 -5.21 16.45 3.66
C ASP A 167 -6.52 15.65 3.87
N ALA A 168 -6.90 14.81 2.89
CA ALA A 168 -8.08 13.97 3.00
C ALA A 168 -7.84 12.82 3.97
N LYS A 169 -8.71 12.63 4.96
CA LYS A 169 -8.66 11.44 5.80
C LYS A 169 -9.21 10.25 5.03
N LEU A 170 -8.39 9.23 4.83
CA LEU A 170 -8.78 7.97 4.21
C LEU A 170 -9.17 6.94 5.27
N SER A 171 -10.21 6.16 5.00
CA SER A 171 -10.65 5.04 5.85
C SER A 171 -11.28 3.92 5.03
N TRP A 172 -11.26 2.70 5.56
CA TRP A 172 -12.00 1.54 5.03
C TRP A 172 -13.20 1.30 5.94
N GLU A 173 -14.41 1.51 5.42
CA GLU A 173 -15.62 1.56 6.25
C GLU A 173 -16.78 0.74 5.69
N GLU A 174 -17.60 0.26 6.61
CA GLU A 174 -18.90 -0.34 6.32
C GLU A 174 -19.95 0.76 6.08
N ILE A 175 -20.59 0.74 4.91
CA ILE A 175 -21.68 1.66 4.53
C ILE A 175 -22.91 0.87 4.06
N GLN A 176 -24.07 1.53 4.02
CA GLN A 176 -25.33 0.92 3.61
C GLN A 176 -25.79 1.46 2.26
N ASP A 177 -26.16 0.57 1.36
CA ASP A 177 -26.80 0.91 0.09
C ASP A 177 -28.30 1.23 0.27
N ALA A 178 -29.01 1.52 -0.82
CA ALA A 178 -30.44 1.81 -0.80
C ALA A 178 -31.34 0.63 -0.43
N LYS A 179 -30.84 -0.60 -0.52
CA LYS A 179 -31.55 -1.82 -0.07
C LYS A 179 -31.31 -2.09 1.42
N GLY A 180 -30.41 -1.35 2.06
CA GLY A 180 -29.96 -1.59 3.42
C GLY A 180 -28.93 -2.72 3.51
N GLU A 181 -28.34 -3.12 2.38
CA GLU A 181 -27.25 -4.07 2.32
C GLU A 181 -25.95 -3.37 2.74
N THR A 182 -25.17 -4.07 3.56
CA THR A 182 -23.85 -3.64 3.98
C THR A 182 -22.86 -3.84 2.83
N ILE A 183 -22.12 -2.79 2.49
CA ILE A 183 -20.99 -2.82 1.58
C ILE A 183 -19.77 -2.18 2.25
N TRP A 184 -18.57 -2.62 1.88
CA TRP A 184 -17.33 -1.97 2.33
C TRP A 184 -16.79 -1.05 1.26
N ALA A 185 -16.31 0.11 1.65
CA ALA A 185 -15.76 1.10 0.72
C ALA A 185 -14.62 1.91 1.33
N TYR A 186 -13.72 2.38 0.46
CA TYR A 186 -12.76 3.42 0.81
C TYR A 186 -13.48 4.76 0.86
N MET A 187 -13.28 5.49 1.96
CA MET A 187 -13.94 6.76 2.24
C MET A 187 -12.91 7.88 2.34
N LEU A 188 -13.05 8.89 1.49
CA LEU A 188 -12.35 10.16 1.63
C LEU A 188 -13.20 11.10 2.48
N THR A 189 -12.67 11.48 3.64
CA THR A 189 -13.38 12.29 4.62
C THR A 189 -12.76 13.68 4.73
N PHE A 190 -13.59 14.69 4.43
CA PHE A 190 -13.32 16.10 4.64
C PHE A 190 -14.24 16.67 5.74
N PRO A 191 -14.00 17.88 6.27
CA PRO A 191 -14.79 18.42 7.38
C PRO A 191 -16.32 18.47 7.14
N LYS A 192 -16.75 18.70 5.90
CA LYS A 192 -18.16 18.93 5.54
C LYS A 192 -18.75 17.92 4.55
N VAL A 193 -17.93 17.08 3.93
CA VAL A 193 -18.34 16.12 2.91
C VAL A 193 -17.48 14.87 2.97
N ARG A 194 -18.06 13.74 2.56
CA ARG A 194 -17.36 12.47 2.40
C ARG A 194 -17.61 11.94 1.00
N PHE A 195 -16.59 11.34 0.40
CA PHE A 195 -16.72 10.69 -0.90
C PHE A 195 -16.36 9.22 -0.78
N ILE A 196 -17.11 8.41 -1.52
CA ILE A 196 -16.85 6.98 -1.72
C ILE A 196 -15.86 6.90 -2.89
N VAL A 197 -14.75 6.20 -2.71
CA VAL A 197 -13.84 5.92 -3.84
C VAL A 197 -14.46 4.84 -4.70
N ASP A 198 -14.51 5.07 -6.00
CA ASP A 198 -14.95 4.10 -7.00
C ASP A 198 -13.99 2.92 -7.04
N MET A 199 -14.39 1.79 -6.47
CA MET A 199 -13.55 0.60 -6.36
C MET A 199 -13.37 -0.13 -7.68
N ASP A 200 -14.31 0.03 -8.63
CA ASP A 200 -14.25 -0.63 -9.93
C ASP A 200 -13.14 -0.03 -10.82
N GLU A 201 -12.66 1.15 -10.46
CA GLU A 201 -11.61 1.91 -11.16
C GLU A 201 -10.26 1.90 -10.41
N LEU A 202 -10.16 1.15 -9.30
CA LEU A 202 -8.91 1.02 -8.54
C LEU A 202 -8.08 -0.14 -9.07
N ASP A 203 -6.87 0.16 -9.55
CA ASP A 203 -5.87 -0.88 -9.80
C ASP A 203 -5.32 -1.44 -8.46
N PRO A 204 -4.91 -2.72 -8.40
CA PRO A 204 -4.34 -3.34 -7.20
C PRO A 204 -3.13 -2.60 -6.60
N GLY A 205 -2.32 -1.94 -7.43
CA GLY A 205 -1.20 -1.13 -6.98
C GLY A 205 -1.66 0.11 -6.22
N MET A 206 -2.68 0.79 -6.73
CA MET A 206 -3.33 1.90 -6.02
C MET A 206 -3.97 1.45 -4.71
N GLU A 207 -4.67 0.31 -4.73
CA GLU A 207 -5.28 -0.23 -3.52
C GLU A 207 -4.24 -0.49 -2.42
N LEU A 208 -3.08 -1.04 -2.77
CA LEU A 208 -1.96 -1.23 -1.83
C LEU A 208 -1.50 0.10 -1.20
N LEU A 209 -1.46 1.20 -1.96
CA LEU A 209 -1.14 2.53 -1.44
C LEU A 209 -2.21 3.05 -0.48
N LEU A 210 -3.48 2.83 -0.79
CA LEU A 210 -4.59 3.19 0.10
C LEU A 210 -4.50 2.45 1.43
N VAL A 211 -4.18 1.15 1.41
CA VAL A 211 -3.95 0.36 2.61
C VAL A 211 -2.76 0.91 3.42
N ALA A 212 -1.67 1.28 2.75
CA ALA A 212 -0.50 1.87 3.42
C ALA A 212 -0.85 3.19 4.11
N LEU A 213 -1.55 4.09 3.42
CA LEU A 213 -2.01 5.36 3.99
C LEU A 213 -2.88 5.15 5.23
N ILE A 214 -3.81 4.18 5.20
CA ILE A 214 -4.67 3.86 6.35
C ILE A 214 -3.86 3.32 7.52
N ASN A 215 -3.02 2.31 7.29
CA ASN A 215 -2.26 1.63 8.35
C ASN A 215 -1.27 2.58 9.03
N GLU A 216 -0.72 3.51 8.28
CA GLU A 216 0.20 4.52 8.79
C GLU A 216 -0.50 5.78 9.32
N ASN A 217 -1.83 5.86 9.20
CA ASN A 217 -2.64 7.02 9.56
C ASN A 217 -2.12 8.32 8.88
N LEU A 218 -1.78 8.21 7.59
CA LEU A 218 -1.37 9.32 6.75
C LEU A 218 -2.59 9.95 6.06
N LEU A 219 -2.50 11.25 5.80
CA LEU A 219 -3.50 11.96 5.02
C LEU A 219 -3.22 11.77 3.53
N LEU A 220 -4.29 11.62 2.75
CA LEU A 220 -4.21 11.48 1.30
C LEU A 220 -4.17 12.87 0.66
N THR A 221 -3.16 13.07 -0.19
CA THR A 221 -3.06 14.19 -1.13
C THR A 221 -3.02 13.62 -2.54
N GLY A 222 -3.74 14.21 -3.48
CA GLY A 222 -3.87 13.65 -4.82
C GLY A 222 -4.84 14.41 -5.71
N GLY A 223 -5.34 13.75 -6.75
CA GLY A 223 -6.38 14.26 -7.63
C GLY A 223 -7.52 13.27 -7.74
N ILE A 224 -8.74 13.79 -7.80
CA ILE A 224 -9.96 13.00 -7.96
C ILE A 224 -10.85 13.58 -9.07
N SER A 225 -11.63 12.70 -9.69
CA SER A 225 -12.70 13.05 -10.61
C SER A 225 -14.05 12.82 -9.94
N TYR A 226 -14.93 13.82 -9.95
CA TYR A 226 -16.29 13.66 -9.42
C TYR A 226 -17.29 13.45 -10.56
N GLY A 227 -17.69 12.19 -10.75
CA GLY A 227 -18.67 11.79 -11.77
C GLY A 227 -20.13 12.04 -11.40
N GLY A 228 -20.38 12.46 -10.15
CA GLY A 228 -21.68 12.97 -9.74
C GLY A 228 -22.28 12.35 -8.50
N MET A 229 -23.54 12.74 -8.28
CA MET A 229 -24.30 12.25 -7.15
C MET A 229 -24.76 10.83 -7.37
N PRO A 230 -24.61 9.94 -6.37
CA PRO A 230 -25.28 8.67 -6.40
C PRO A 230 -26.78 8.90 -6.47
N SER A 231 -27.43 8.07 -7.27
CA SER A 231 -28.86 8.01 -7.41
C SER A 231 -29.52 7.63 -6.07
N ALA A 232 -30.78 8.01 -5.89
CA ALA A 232 -31.54 7.60 -4.70
C ALA A 232 -31.72 6.07 -4.61
N SER A 233 -31.55 5.37 -5.73
CA SER A 233 -31.52 3.91 -5.86
C SER A 233 -30.20 3.27 -5.46
N GLU A 234 -29.11 4.03 -5.35
CA GLU A 234 -27.82 3.55 -4.83
C GLU A 234 -27.67 3.93 -3.36
N PHE A 235 -27.94 5.20 -3.03
CA PHE A 235 -27.86 5.71 -1.66
C PHE A 235 -29.04 6.62 -1.33
N PRO A 236 -29.87 6.28 -0.32
CA PRO A 236 -31.03 7.09 0.04
C PRO A 236 -30.62 8.49 0.51
N ARG A 237 -31.41 9.50 0.15
CA ARG A 237 -31.11 10.90 0.51
C ARG A 237 -30.96 11.11 2.02
N SER A 238 -31.79 10.44 2.83
CA SER A 238 -31.70 10.49 4.29
C SER A 238 -30.38 9.95 4.81
N TYR A 239 -29.92 8.81 4.27
CA TYR A 239 -28.64 8.20 4.60
C TYR A 239 -27.50 9.16 4.27
N ARG A 240 -27.44 9.67 3.04
CA ARG A 240 -26.41 10.63 2.61
C ARG A 240 -26.35 11.89 3.46
N ASN A 241 -27.49 12.45 3.86
CA ASN A 241 -27.53 13.62 4.72
C ASN A 241 -26.97 13.32 6.12
N ASN A 242 -27.27 12.14 6.67
CA ASN A 242 -26.80 11.73 7.99
C ASN A 242 -25.30 11.39 7.99
N THR A 243 -24.80 10.81 6.90
CA THR A 243 -23.40 10.40 6.75
C THR A 243 -22.53 11.44 6.08
N LYS A 244 -23.11 12.53 5.57
CA LYS A 244 -22.47 13.58 4.75
C LYS A 244 -21.82 13.06 3.45
N ILE A 245 -22.33 11.95 2.90
CA ILE A 245 -21.82 11.39 1.64
C ILE A 245 -22.26 12.28 0.47
N GLY A 246 -21.29 12.87 -0.22
CA GLY A 246 -21.48 13.70 -1.40
C GLY A 246 -21.51 12.91 -2.71
N GLY A 247 -20.92 11.72 -2.72
CA GLY A 247 -21.06 10.78 -3.82
C GLY A 247 -19.84 9.92 -4.05
N VAL A 248 -19.75 9.38 -5.27
CA VAL A 248 -18.64 8.53 -5.71
C VAL A 248 -17.63 9.39 -6.46
N VAL A 249 -16.34 9.15 -6.20
CA VAL A 249 -15.22 9.82 -6.87
C VAL A 249 -14.27 8.77 -7.42
N LYS A 250 -13.70 9.05 -8.58
CA LYS A 250 -12.59 8.27 -9.12
C LYS A 250 -11.30 8.89 -8.63
N LEU A 251 -10.39 8.05 -8.14
CA LEU A 251 -9.06 8.49 -7.77
C LEU A 251 -8.21 8.52 -9.04
N GLU A 252 -7.57 9.64 -9.32
CA GLU A 252 -6.76 9.78 -10.55
C GLU A 252 -5.27 9.63 -10.24
N TYR A 253 -4.84 10.18 -9.10
CA TYR A 253 -3.50 9.97 -8.58
C TYR A 253 -3.43 10.22 -7.08
N VAL A 254 -2.38 9.67 -6.46
CA VAL A 254 -2.01 9.88 -5.05
C VAL A 254 -0.55 10.32 -4.98
N LYS A 255 -0.25 11.28 -4.11
CA LYS A 255 1.11 11.61 -3.71
C LYS A 255 1.51 10.73 -2.54
N TYR A 256 2.56 9.93 -2.72
CA TYR A 256 3.06 9.04 -1.68
C TYR A 256 4.58 9.02 -1.70
N ALA A 257 5.22 9.14 -0.53
CA ALA A 257 6.67 9.15 -0.36
C ALA A 257 7.44 10.17 -1.26
N GLY A 258 6.80 11.26 -1.66
CA GLY A 258 7.38 12.29 -2.52
C GLY A 258 7.24 12.03 -4.02
N ASP A 259 6.66 10.90 -4.41
CA ASP A 259 6.34 10.55 -5.79
C ASP A 259 4.84 10.72 -6.08
N ILE A 260 4.50 10.84 -7.37
CA ILE A 260 3.12 10.83 -7.87
C ILE A 260 2.82 9.42 -8.41
N CYS A 261 1.78 8.83 -7.86
CA CYS A 261 1.27 7.51 -8.24
C CYS A 261 -0.07 7.69 -8.93
N PRO A 262 -0.14 7.70 -10.27
CA PRO A 262 -1.40 7.76 -11.00
C PRO A 262 -2.04 6.38 -11.11
N ILE A 263 -3.36 6.34 -11.26
CA ILE A 263 -4.06 5.17 -11.75
C ILE A 263 -3.78 5.04 -13.25
N ILE A 264 -3.36 3.85 -13.69
CA ILE A 264 -3.27 3.53 -15.12
C ILE A 264 -4.49 2.69 -15.47
N GLN A 265 -5.37 3.24 -16.32
CA GLN A 265 -6.43 2.50 -17.00
C GLN A 265 -5.91 1.76 -18.23
#